data_AF-A0A241VQB9-F1
#
_entry.id   AF-A0A241VQB9-F1
#
_cell.length_a   1.000
_cell.length_b   1.000
_cell.length_c   1.000
_cell.angle_alpha   90.00
_cell.angle_beta   90.00
_cell.angle_gamma   90.00
#
_symmetry.space_group_name_H-M   'P 1'
#
loop_
_entity.id
_entity.type
_entity.pdbx_description
1 polymer ?
#
loop_
_entity_poly.entity_id
_entity_poly.type
_entity_poly.pdbx_seq_one_letter_code
_entity_poly.pdbx_strand_id
1 'polypeptide(L)'
;MQDLLGQAAYKKKLAKLSIKEKKYDDAWKFLHEQKELYLRHASSSGFDLVSTRVIDASMHEDLANILRLESKHKQALSNLSYTYKAQFMANRPIVTLEKKLQAYFSRVYEKDQFEKFKSLLNLLKDSDYISVRDFVEIYFLQLS
;
A
#
# COMPACT_ATOMS: atom_id res chain seq x y z
N MET A 1 10.41 27.42 -5.76
CA MET A 1 9.75 26.28 -5.09
C MET A 1 9.83 25.09 -6.03
N GLN A 2 10.41 23.96 -5.63
CA GLN A 2 10.55 22.79 -6.51
C GLN A 2 9.19 22.10 -6.65
N ASP A 3 8.74 21.83 -7.88
CA ASP A 3 7.45 21.15 -8.14
C ASP A 3 7.57 19.63 -7.86
N LEU A 4 7.61 19.28 -6.57
CA LEU A 4 7.75 17.90 -6.13
C LEU A 4 6.49 17.06 -6.44
N LEU A 5 5.31 17.67 -6.32
CA LEU A 5 4.04 16.99 -6.56
C LEU A 5 3.83 16.69 -8.05
N GLY A 6 4.15 17.63 -8.94
CA GLY A 6 4.09 17.42 -10.39
C GLY A 6 5.09 16.36 -10.85
N GLN A 7 6.31 16.37 -10.31
CA GLN A 7 7.29 15.31 -10.57
C GLN A 7 6.78 13.94 -10.09
N ALA A 8 6.20 13.86 -8.89
CA ALA A 8 5.67 12.60 -8.37
C ALA A 8 4.50 12.08 -9.22
N ALA A 9 3.61 12.97 -9.67
CA ALA A 9 2.53 12.62 -10.59
C ALA A 9 3.07 12.09 -11.94
N TYR A 10 4.14 12.70 -12.46
CA TYR A 10 4.81 12.22 -13.66
C TYR A 10 5.42 10.82 -13.47
N LYS A 11 6.09 10.56 -12.34
CA LYS A 11 6.59 9.22 -12.01
C LYS A 11 5.49 8.18 -11.91
N LYS A 12 4.34 8.51 -11.29
CA LYS A 12 3.16 7.64 -11.28
C LYS A 12 2.68 7.30 -12.69
N LYS A 13 2.64 8.28 -13.59
CA LYS A 13 2.26 8.07 -14.99
C LYS A 13 3.20 7.08 -15.70
N LEU A 14 4.51 7.24 -15.51
CA LEU A 14 5.52 6.32 -16.05
C LEU A 14 5.36 4.90 -15.47
N ALA A 15 5.16 4.78 -14.16
CA ALA A 15 4.90 3.50 -13.53
C ALA A 15 3.69 2.80 -14.14
N LYS A 16 2.56 3.50 -14.32
CA LYS A 16 1.35 2.93 -14.93
C LYS A 16 1.57 2.46 -16.38
N LEU A 17 2.37 3.19 -17.15
CA LEU A 17 2.76 2.78 -18.50
C LEU A 17 3.60 1.50 -18.46
N SER A 18 4.64 1.46 -17.61
CA SER A 18 5.49 0.29 -17.43
C SER A 18 4.72 -0.95 -16.96
N ILE A 19 3.73 -0.80 -16.06
CA ILE A 19 2.83 -1.89 -15.64
C ILE A 19 2.05 -2.43 -16.85
N LYS A 20 1.50 -1.54 -17.69
CA LYS A 20 0.76 -1.94 -18.90
C LYS A 20 1.65 -2.69 -19.90
N GLU A 21 2.92 -2.29 -19.99
CA GLU A 21 3.93 -2.92 -20.84
C GLU A 21 4.59 -4.15 -20.21
N LYS A 22 4.18 -4.54 -18.99
CA LYS A 22 4.78 -5.62 -18.19
C LYS A 22 6.29 -5.44 -17.90
N LYS A 23 6.77 -4.20 -17.93
CA LYS A 23 8.13 -3.81 -17.52
C LYS A 23 8.12 -3.55 -16.01
N TYR A 24 8.03 -4.61 -15.22
CA TYR A 24 7.79 -4.47 -13.79
C TYR A 24 8.97 -3.80 -13.07
N ASP A 25 10.22 -4.08 -13.43
CA ASP A 25 11.40 -3.43 -12.82
C ASP A 25 11.37 -1.90 -13.00
N ASP A 26 11.01 -1.42 -14.18
CA ASP A 26 10.82 0.02 -14.44
C ASP A 26 9.67 0.59 -13.61
N ALA A 27 8.56 -0.15 -13.50
CA ALA A 27 7.43 0.26 -12.68
C ALA A 27 7.81 0.38 -11.20
N TRP A 28 8.57 -0.58 -10.66
CA TRP A 28 9.12 -0.53 -9.31
C TRP A 28 9.97 0.72 -9.11
N LYS A 29 10.93 0.96 -10.01
CA LYS A 29 11.79 2.15 -9.97
C LYS A 29 10.96 3.44 -9.92
N PHE A 30 10.01 3.60 -10.84
CA PHE A 30 9.20 4.81 -10.89
C PHE A 30 8.30 5.01 -9.66
N LEU A 31 7.78 3.92 -9.06
CA LEU A 31 7.00 4.01 -7.82
C LEU A 31 7.86 4.43 -6.63
N HIS A 32 9.09 3.91 -6.52
CA HIS A 32 10.02 4.34 -5.47
C HIS A 32 10.46 5.80 -5.64
N GLU A 33 10.76 6.24 -6.86
CA GLU A 33 11.03 7.66 -7.17
C GLU A 33 9.83 8.56 -6.83
N GLN A 34 8.60 8.09 -7.09
CA GLN A 34 7.38 8.80 -6.69
C GLN A 34 7.33 8.98 -5.16
N LYS A 35 7.58 7.90 -4.40
CA LYS A 35 7.60 7.93 -2.93
C LYS A 35 8.64 8.91 -2.40
N GLU A 36 9.86 8.91 -2.94
CA GLU A 36 10.90 9.85 -2.52
C GLU A 36 10.49 11.30 -2.69
N LEU A 37 9.91 11.66 -3.84
CA LEU A 37 9.41 13.01 -4.11
C LEU A 37 8.30 13.42 -3.15
N TYR A 38 7.39 12.49 -2.87
CA TYR A 38 6.29 12.65 -1.94
C TYR A 38 6.74 12.80 -0.48
N LEU A 39 7.72 12.02 -0.02
CA LEU A 39 8.28 12.15 1.32
C LEU A 39 9.06 13.46 1.48
N ARG A 40 9.80 13.88 0.45
CA ARG A 40 10.45 15.21 0.42
C ARG A 40 9.43 16.33 0.51
N HIS A 41 8.31 16.22 -0.20
CA HIS A 41 7.22 17.19 -0.12
C HIS A 41 6.60 17.22 1.28
N ALA A 42 6.26 16.06 1.84
CA ALA A 42 5.68 15.95 3.18
C ALA A 42 6.60 16.57 4.25
N SER A 43 7.90 16.28 4.17
CA SER A 43 8.91 16.87 5.05
C SER A 43 8.99 18.39 4.89
N SER A 44 9.05 18.91 3.67
CA SER A 44 9.11 20.36 3.41
C SER A 44 7.83 21.11 3.81
N SER A 45 6.70 20.41 3.85
CA SER A 45 5.38 20.97 4.18
C SER A 45 4.97 20.75 5.64
N GLY A 46 5.83 20.14 6.47
CA GLY A 46 5.55 19.92 7.89
C GLY A 46 4.42 18.93 8.18
N PHE A 47 4.28 17.89 7.37
CA PHE A 47 3.23 16.88 7.56
C PHE A 47 3.43 16.12 8.88
N ASP A 48 2.33 15.82 9.56
CA ASP A 48 2.36 14.91 10.71
C ASP A 48 2.63 13.45 10.28
N LEU A 49 2.83 12.58 11.27
CA LEU A 49 3.15 11.17 11.02
C LEU A 49 2.03 10.44 10.25
N VAL A 50 0.76 10.73 10.57
CA VAL A 50 -0.40 10.07 9.94
C VAL A 50 -0.50 10.46 8.47
N SER A 51 -0.40 11.75 8.18
CA SER A 51 -0.45 12.31 6.82
C SER A 51 0.75 11.84 6.00
N THR A 52 1.94 11.78 6.62
CA THR A 52 3.14 11.22 5.99
C THR A 52 2.96 9.75 5.63
N ARG A 53 2.37 8.93 6.52
CA ARG A 53 2.06 7.52 6.25
C ARG A 53 1.08 7.34 5.09
N VAL A 54 0.07 8.19 4.97
CA VAL A 54 -0.87 8.10 3.83
C VAL A 54 -0.17 8.36 2.51
N ILE A 55 0.72 9.35 2.48
CA ILE A 55 1.54 9.65 1.30
C ILE A 55 2.49 8.50 0.99
N ASP A 56 3.18 7.97 1.99
CA ASP A 56 4.08 6.82 1.86
C ASP A 56 3.37 5.59 1.27
N ALA A 57 2.19 5.27 1.82
CA ALA A 57 1.39 4.12 1.43
C ALA A 57 0.69 4.26 0.07
N SER A 58 0.69 5.45 -0.54
CA SER A 58 -0.04 5.73 -1.78
C SER A 58 0.46 4.93 -2.98
N MET A 59 1.77 4.65 -3.05
CA MET A 59 2.36 3.82 -4.11
C MET A 59 2.11 2.33 -3.90
N HIS A 60 1.86 1.91 -2.66
CA HIS A 60 1.76 0.49 -2.29
C HIS A 60 0.54 -0.19 -2.93
N GLU A 61 -0.50 0.57 -3.32
CA GLU A 61 -1.61 0.01 -4.08
C GLU A 61 -1.18 -0.43 -5.51
N ASP A 62 -0.35 0.40 -6.18
CA ASP A 62 0.20 0.06 -7.49
C ASP A 62 1.24 -1.08 -7.36
N LEU A 63 2.06 -1.10 -6.29
CA LEU A 63 2.96 -2.22 -5.97
C LEU A 63 2.19 -3.52 -5.70
N ALA A 64 1.10 -3.47 -4.94
CA ALA A 64 0.24 -4.62 -4.69
C ALA A 64 -0.29 -5.19 -6.01
N ASN A 65 -0.67 -4.33 -6.96
CA ASN A 65 -1.11 -4.77 -8.27
C ASN A 65 0.01 -5.45 -9.08
N ILE A 66 1.24 -4.92 -9.07
CA ILE A 66 2.40 -5.57 -9.70
C ILE A 66 2.64 -6.95 -9.09
N LEU A 67 2.75 -7.03 -7.76
CA LEU A 67 2.97 -8.29 -7.04
C LEU A 67 1.87 -9.31 -7.33
N ARG A 68 0.61 -8.86 -7.44
CA ARG A 68 -0.51 -9.73 -7.84
C ARG A 68 -0.33 -10.27 -9.25
N LEU A 69 0.12 -9.44 -10.20
CA LEU A 69 0.40 -9.86 -11.58
C LEU A 69 1.59 -10.81 -11.68
N GLU A 70 2.54 -10.72 -10.74
CA GLU A 70 3.67 -11.64 -10.59
C GLU A 70 3.34 -12.89 -9.75
N SER A 71 2.06 -13.12 -9.42
CA SER A 71 1.61 -14.23 -8.57
C SER A 71 2.17 -14.23 -7.13
N LYS A 72 2.76 -13.13 -6.67
CA LYS A 72 3.24 -12.91 -5.30
C LYS A 72 2.07 -12.42 -4.42
N HIS A 73 1.04 -13.26 -4.29
CA HIS A 73 -0.25 -12.86 -3.71
C HIS A 73 -0.16 -12.43 -2.24
N LYS A 74 0.70 -13.07 -1.46
CA LYS A 74 0.89 -12.77 -0.04
C LYS A 74 1.53 -11.39 0.16
N GLN A 75 2.60 -11.09 -0.58
CA GLN A 75 3.23 -9.76 -0.58
C GLN A 75 2.29 -8.69 -1.15
N ALA A 76 1.48 -9.04 -2.16
CA ALA A 76 0.46 -8.15 -2.70
C ALA A 76 -0.57 -7.76 -1.62
N LEU A 77 -1.02 -8.73 -0.82
CA LEU A 77 -1.89 -8.49 0.33
C LEU A 77 -1.21 -7.58 1.37
N SER A 78 0.05 -7.82 1.73
CA SER A 78 0.81 -6.97 2.68
C SER A 78 0.83 -5.50 2.25
N ASN A 79 1.09 -5.25 0.97
CA ASN A 79 1.13 -3.89 0.42
C ASN A 79 -0.26 -3.23 0.46
N LEU A 80 -1.31 -3.94 0.07
CA LEU A 80 -2.67 -3.41 0.10
C LEU A 80 -3.19 -3.17 1.52
N SER A 81 -2.84 -4.06 2.46
CA SER A 81 -3.12 -3.90 3.89
C SER A 81 -2.47 -2.66 4.46
N TYR A 82 -1.24 -2.35 4.03
CA TYR A 82 -0.55 -1.13 4.45
C TYR A 82 -1.28 0.12 3.94
N THR A 83 -1.66 0.16 2.66
CA THR A 83 -2.50 1.25 2.12
C THR A 83 -3.81 1.38 2.90
N TYR A 84 -4.49 0.27 3.19
CA TYR A 84 -5.74 0.27 3.96
C TYR A 84 -5.53 0.83 5.36
N LYS A 85 -4.54 0.33 6.10
CA LYS A 85 -4.24 0.75 7.46
C LYS A 85 -3.89 2.23 7.53
N ALA A 86 -3.05 2.72 6.61
CA ALA A 86 -2.69 4.13 6.57
C ALA A 86 -3.91 5.04 6.34
N GLN A 87 -4.81 4.68 5.42
CA GLN A 87 -6.04 5.45 5.19
C GLN A 87 -7.05 5.35 6.34
N PHE A 88 -7.17 4.17 6.96
CA PHE A 88 -8.00 3.97 8.16
C PHE A 88 -7.55 4.87 9.32
N MET A 89 -6.25 4.88 9.63
CA MET A 89 -5.68 5.73 10.68
C MET A 89 -5.89 7.23 10.43
N ALA A 90 -5.99 7.63 9.16
CA ALA A 90 -6.23 9.00 8.75
C ALA A 90 -7.73 9.36 8.63
N ASN A 91 -8.64 8.47 9.05
CA ASN A 91 -10.09 8.63 8.93
C ASN A 91 -10.55 8.99 7.49
N ARG A 92 -9.87 8.42 6.47
CA ARG A 92 -10.21 8.66 5.06
C ARG A 92 -11.27 7.65 4.57
N PRO A 93 -12.03 7.96 3.50
CA PRO A 93 -12.96 7.01 2.91
C PRO A 93 -12.25 5.75 2.38
N ILE A 94 -12.57 4.57 2.94
CA ILE A 94 -11.89 3.30 2.62
C ILE A 94 -12.78 2.27 1.92
N VAL A 95 -14.04 2.56 1.62
CA VAL A 95 -15.01 1.56 1.08
C VAL A 95 -14.49 0.85 -0.18
N THR A 96 -13.93 1.58 -1.14
CA THR A 96 -13.36 0.98 -2.35
C THR A 96 -12.10 0.16 -2.06
N LEU A 97 -11.30 0.61 -1.10
CA LEU A 97 -10.07 -0.05 -0.69
C LEU A 97 -10.36 -1.34 0.08
N GLU A 98 -11.40 -1.35 0.91
CA GLU A 98 -11.87 -2.53 1.63
C GLU A 98 -12.32 -3.64 0.67
N LYS A 99 -13.09 -3.29 -0.37
CA LYS A 99 -13.48 -4.25 -1.42
C LYS A 99 -12.26 -4.86 -2.11
N LYS A 100 -11.23 -4.04 -2.41
CA LYS A 100 -9.96 -4.54 -2.96
C LYS A 100 -9.23 -5.42 -1.95
N LEU A 101 -9.18 -5.02 -0.68
CA LEU A 101 -8.54 -5.76 0.39
C LEU A 101 -9.14 -7.17 0.51
N GLN A 102 -10.47 -7.28 0.52
CA GLN A 102 -11.17 -8.57 0.54
C GLN A 102 -10.82 -9.44 -0.67
N ALA A 103 -10.74 -8.85 -1.86
CA ALA A 103 -10.40 -9.57 -3.09
C ALA A 103 -8.95 -10.08 -3.09
N TYR A 104 -8.01 -9.34 -2.51
CA TYR A 104 -6.62 -9.77 -2.36
C TYR A 104 -6.47 -10.80 -1.25
N PHE A 105 -7.19 -10.61 -0.14
CA PHE A 105 -7.23 -11.54 0.99
C PHE A 105 -7.69 -12.93 0.55
N SER A 106 -8.77 -13.00 -0.24
CA SER A 106 -9.33 -14.27 -0.73
C SER A 106 -8.42 -15.03 -1.71
N ARG A 107 -7.28 -14.46 -2.13
CA ARG A 107 -6.25 -15.15 -2.93
C ARG A 107 -5.20 -15.84 -2.08
N VAL A 108 -5.19 -15.57 -0.78
CA VAL A 108 -4.16 -16.05 0.17
C VAL A 108 -4.79 -16.88 1.28
N TYR A 109 -5.97 -16.47 1.75
CA TYR A 109 -6.66 -17.04 2.90
C TYR A 109 -8.13 -17.36 2.58
N GLU A 110 -8.77 -18.14 3.45
CA GLU A 110 -10.18 -18.49 3.34
C GLU A 110 -11.07 -17.27 3.52
N LYS A 111 -12.04 -17.06 2.62
CA LYS A 111 -12.80 -15.81 2.49
C LYS A 111 -13.59 -15.44 3.76
N ASP A 112 -14.07 -16.41 4.51
CA ASP A 112 -14.84 -16.26 5.75
C ASP A 112 -14.00 -15.64 6.89
N GLN A 113 -12.68 -15.76 6.82
CA GLN A 113 -11.76 -15.16 7.80
C GLN A 113 -11.52 -13.66 7.58
N PHE A 114 -12.09 -13.04 6.53
CA PHE A 114 -11.81 -11.66 6.17
C PHE A 114 -12.19 -10.64 7.24
N GLU A 115 -13.35 -10.80 7.89
CA GLU A 115 -13.79 -9.85 8.92
C GLU A 115 -12.88 -9.91 10.16
N LYS A 116 -12.41 -11.11 10.53
CA LYS A 116 -11.39 -11.29 11.59
C LYS A 116 -10.07 -10.62 11.20
N PHE A 117 -9.58 -10.86 9.99
CA PHE A 117 -8.38 -10.22 9.46
C PHE A 117 -8.47 -8.69 9.52
N LYS A 118 -9.56 -8.11 9.00
CA LYS A 118 -9.80 -6.67 8.97
C LYS A 118 -9.86 -6.07 10.36
N SER A 119 -10.55 -6.73 11.30
CA SER A 119 -10.62 -6.31 12.69
C SER A 119 -9.24 -6.29 13.35
N LEU A 120 -8.45 -7.35 13.21
CA LEU A 120 -7.09 -7.42 13.74
C LEU A 120 -6.16 -6.37 13.11
N LEU A 121 -6.25 -6.16 11.79
CA LEU A 121 -5.51 -5.11 11.08
C LEU A 121 -5.85 -3.71 11.65
N ASN A 122 -7.13 -3.44 11.92
CA ASN A 122 -7.57 -2.19 12.53
C ASN A 122 -7.07 -2.02 13.97
N LEU A 123 -6.92 -3.11 14.73
CA LEU A 123 -6.41 -3.12 16.09
C LEU A 123 -4.89 -3.02 16.20
N LEU A 124 -4.13 -3.20 15.11
CA LEU A 124 -2.67 -2.99 15.14
C LEU A 124 -2.34 -1.58 15.64
N LYS A 125 -1.54 -1.49 16.70
CA LYS A 125 -1.06 -0.20 17.24
C LYS A 125 -0.14 0.49 16.23
N ASP A 126 0.79 -0.29 15.68
CA ASP A 126 1.74 0.18 14.69
C ASP A 126 1.14 0.08 13.28
N SER A 127 1.28 1.18 12.54
CA SER A 127 0.82 1.31 11.16
C SER A 127 1.96 1.66 10.21
N ASP A 128 3.20 1.31 10.56
CA ASP A 128 4.29 1.26 9.59
C ASP A 128 4.18 -0.01 8.73
N TYR A 129 4.88 -0.01 7.60
CA TYR A 129 4.83 -1.12 6.64
C TYR A 129 5.33 -2.44 7.21
N ILE A 130 6.37 -2.43 8.07
CA ILE A 130 6.98 -3.65 8.60
C ILE A 130 5.98 -4.34 9.53
N SER A 131 5.38 -3.60 10.45
CA SER A 131 4.36 -4.11 11.37
C SER A 131 3.15 -4.70 10.63
N VAL A 132 2.68 -4.02 9.58
CA VAL A 132 1.56 -4.52 8.77
C VAL A 132 1.97 -5.76 7.96
N ARG A 133 3.15 -5.76 7.35
CA ARG A 133 3.69 -6.91 6.61
C ARG A 133 3.81 -8.12 7.53
N ASP A 134 4.42 -7.97 8.70
CA ASP A 134 4.65 -9.09 9.61
C ASP A 134 3.32 -9.64 10.15
N PHE A 135 2.35 -8.77 10.42
CA PHE A 135 0.98 -9.21 10.71
C PHE A 135 0.40 -10.09 9.58
N VAL A 136 0.45 -9.61 8.34
CA VAL A 136 -0.11 -10.33 7.19
C VAL A 136 0.66 -11.62 6.91
N GLU A 137 1.98 -11.58 7.00
CA GLU A 137 2.85 -12.64 6.48
C GLU A 137 3.21 -13.70 7.51
N ILE A 138 3.25 -13.35 8.79
CA ILE A 138 3.73 -14.22 9.85
C ILE A 138 2.58 -14.52 10.81
N TYR A 139 1.98 -13.49 11.40
CA TYR A 139 1.11 -13.67 12.56
C TYR A 139 -0.32 -14.08 12.24
N PHE A 140 -0.90 -13.59 11.14
CA PHE A 140 -2.29 -13.93 10.81
C PHE A 140 -2.49 -15.45 10.64
N LEU A 141 -1.52 -16.13 10.03
CA LEU A 141 -1.50 -17.59 9.88
C LEU A 141 -1.52 -18.37 11.20
N GLN A 142 -0.94 -17.81 12.25
CA GLN A 142 -0.90 -18.46 13.57
C GLN A 142 -2.22 -18.27 14.33
N LEU A 143 -3.04 -17.32 13.89
CA LEU A 143 -4.31 -16.94 14.51
C LEU A 143 -5.51 -17.49 13.75
N SER A 144 -5.34 -17.83 12.47
CA SER A 144 -6.35 -18.42 11.56
C SER A 144 -6.45 -19.93 11.74
#